data_AF-A0A929L458-F1
#
_entry.id   AF-A0A929L458-F1
#
_cell.length_a   1.000
_cell.length_b   1.000
_cell.length_c   1.000
_cell.angle_alpha   90.00
_cell.angle_beta   90.00
_cell.angle_gamma   90.00
#
_symmetry.space_group_name_H-M   'P 1'
#
loop_
_entity.id
_entity.type
_entity.pdbx_description
1 polymer ?
#
loop_
_entity_poly.entity_id
_entity_poly.type
_entity_poly.pdbx_seq_one_letter_code
_entity_poly.pdbx_strand_id
1 'polypeptide(L)'
;MKDQSSNPPLNLNLHQEKVRALKESFKGNSCVSCALASGELAGCPWRIDGDGLLVIGKNQNHDLHLQLEKDGELLGWPWLDYALDIKAVKTQGKIKVTGPLDGAFAGLVKVKTIDLSGFDVTEVNSLCEMFINCIELEKIEFSHWNVQHVKHMDRMLKGCINLSEIDVSQWKTSRLETMPELFRRCARLAHLDLSQWDTRHVTNMSSVFMGCLLLQDPQIGSWDLRQVRDLSFLFHKCFKIQPSGIENWNPCRAENMSSLFYDCASITKLDLSRWKTDHLKLLWSAFDGCSNLEWLSLANWNVSQVEFADMTALFRCCFALQSLDLAGWTPPAWPDSVQDFGSLWTEVSLLPFIHCDALQNIICSRALLPLLQTLPDQKTWQIGDHQYGKSALLDFIKTHAGLVVIGQRGAFAREDPRNAS
;
A
#
# COMPACT_ATOMS: atom_id res chain seq x y z
N MET A 1 -19.10 6.22 -0.33
CA MET A 1 -19.54 6.59 1.04
C MET A 1 -18.53 7.58 1.61
N LYS A 2 -19.02 8.60 2.33
CA LYS A 2 -18.29 9.82 2.70
C LYS A 2 -16.97 9.53 3.42
N ASP A 3 -15.90 10.13 2.89
CA ASP A 3 -14.59 10.26 3.51
C ASP A 3 -14.72 11.18 4.74
N GLN A 4 -14.56 10.61 5.93
CA GLN A 4 -14.40 11.33 7.18
C GLN A 4 -13.14 10.81 7.88
N SER A 5 -11.99 11.28 7.40
CA SER A 5 -10.73 11.24 8.14
C SER A 5 -10.07 12.62 8.14
N SER A 6 -10.83 13.65 8.55
CA SER A 6 -10.27 14.96 8.87
C SER A 6 -9.82 14.97 10.33
N ASN A 7 -8.52 14.78 10.57
CA ASN A 7 -7.92 15.26 11.83
C ASN A 7 -8.05 16.78 11.89
N PRO A 8 -8.30 17.37 13.08
CA PRO A 8 -8.40 18.82 13.22
C PRO A 8 -7.07 19.49 12.82
N PRO A 9 -7.11 20.67 12.18
CA PRO A 9 -5.89 21.39 11.84
C PRO A 9 -5.12 21.78 13.11
N LEU A 10 -3.80 21.57 13.11
CA LEU A 10 -2.91 22.15 14.12
C LEU A 10 -3.18 23.66 14.22
N ASN A 11 -3.53 24.13 15.41
CA ASN A 11 -3.76 25.55 15.66
C ASN A 11 -2.43 26.31 15.65
N LEU A 12 -2.01 26.74 14.44
CA LEU A 12 -0.75 27.42 14.15
C LEU A 12 -0.57 28.72 14.97
N ASN A 13 -1.67 29.38 15.35
CA ASN A 13 -1.63 30.67 16.04
C ASN A 13 -1.22 30.54 17.51
N LEU A 14 -1.67 29.50 18.22
CA LEU A 14 -1.32 29.29 19.63
C LEU A 14 0.17 28.95 19.80
N HIS A 15 0.74 28.21 18.84
CA HIS A 15 2.17 27.85 18.84
C HIS A 15 3.06 29.07 18.55
N GLN A 16 2.68 29.92 17.59
CA GLN A 16 3.41 31.16 17.32
C GLN A 16 3.38 32.14 18.51
N GLU A 17 2.26 32.22 19.23
CA GLU A 17 2.16 33.07 20.43
C GLU A 17 3.00 32.55 21.60
N LYS A 18 3.02 31.23 21.86
CA LYS A 18 3.87 30.62 22.90
C LYS A 18 5.36 30.80 22.60
N VAL A 19 5.79 30.59 21.34
CA VAL A 19 7.18 30.80 20.91
C VAL A 19 7.57 32.30 20.97
N ARG A 20 6.64 33.21 20.67
CA ARG A 20 6.88 34.66 20.77
C ARG A 20 7.00 35.14 22.21
N ALA A 21 6.10 34.69 23.09
CA ALA A 21 6.11 35.03 24.51
C ALA A 21 7.41 34.56 25.20
N LEU A 22 7.93 33.39 24.82
CA LEU A 22 9.21 32.89 25.32
C LEU A 22 10.41 33.65 24.73
N LYS A 23 10.42 33.95 23.42
CA LYS A 23 11.50 34.78 22.81
C LYS A 23 11.60 36.17 23.45
N GLU A 24 10.49 36.72 23.93
CA GLU A 24 10.47 38.02 24.61
C GLU A 24 10.96 37.94 26.06
N SER A 25 10.80 36.81 26.76
CA SER A 25 11.33 36.62 28.12
C SER A 25 12.85 36.42 28.20
N PHE A 26 13.52 36.16 27.07
CA PHE A 26 14.97 35.85 27.03
C PHE A 26 15.85 36.98 26.48
N LYS A 27 15.35 38.22 26.35
CA LYS A 27 16.14 39.37 25.86
C LYS A 27 17.24 39.88 26.80
N GLY A 28 17.56 39.16 27.89
CA GLY A 28 18.65 39.51 28.78
C GLY A 28 19.27 38.29 29.44
N ASN A 29 20.15 37.58 28.72
CA ASN A 29 21.40 37.02 29.25
C ASN A 29 22.07 36.14 28.18
N SER A 30 23.31 36.49 27.84
CA SER A 30 24.18 35.71 26.97
C SER A 30 24.74 34.50 27.72
N CYS A 31 24.28 33.28 27.41
CA CYS A 31 25.06 32.05 27.59
C CYS A 31 24.53 30.91 26.71
N VAL A 32 25.45 30.00 26.40
CA VAL A 32 25.42 28.80 25.55
C VAL A 32 24.13 27.95 25.67
N SER A 33 23.53 27.62 24.52
CA SER A 33 22.52 26.56 24.32
C SER A 33 21.44 26.43 25.41
N CYS A 34 20.49 27.36 25.47
CA CYS A 34 19.28 27.20 26.27
C CYS A 34 18.42 26.05 25.71
N ALA A 35 18.00 25.11 26.57
CA ALA A 35 17.03 24.10 26.20
C ALA A 35 15.74 24.76 25.69
N LEU A 36 15.23 24.31 24.55
CA LEU A 36 13.94 24.75 23.99
C LEU A 36 12.78 24.31 24.88
N ALA A 37 12.86 23.10 25.44
CA ALA A 37 11.88 22.52 26.34
C ALA A 37 12.48 21.39 27.17
N SER A 38 11.87 21.06 28.29
CA SER A 38 12.22 19.88 29.09
C SER A 38 11.06 19.51 30.01
N GLY A 39 11.06 18.26 30.45
CA GLY A 39 10.09 17.77 31.41
C GLY A 39 10.40 16.34 31.85
N GLU A 40 9.40 15.69 32.41
CA GLU A 40 9.48 14.31 32.87
C GLU A 40 8.24 13.57 32.40
N LEU A 41 8.40 12.31 31.97
CA LEU A 41 7.30 11.42 31.61
C LEU A 41 7.51 10.09 32.32
N ALA A 42 6.59 9.73 33.23
CA ALA A 42 6.67 8.52 34.05
C ALA A 42 8.06 8.34 34.72
N GLY A 43 8.61 9.39 35.32
CA GLY A 43 9.95 9.33 35.91
C GLY A 43 11.09 9.67 34.93
N CYS A 44 10.89 9.46 33.63
CA CYS A 44 11.94 9.59 32.62
C CYS A 44 12.12 11.05 32.21
N PRO A 45 13.30 11.67 32.46
CA PRO A 45 13.54 13.05 32.05
C PRO A 45 13.67 13.14 30.54
N TRP A 46 13.11 14.19 29.95
CA TRP A 46 13.32 14.51 28.54
C TRP A 46 13.70 15.99 28.38
N ARG A 47 14.49 16.30 27.35
CA ARG A 47 14.86 17.68 26.99
C ARG A 47 14.99 17.84 25.49
N ILE A 48 14.69 19.03 25.00
CA ILE A 48 14.93 19.47 23.63
C ILE A 48 15.90 20.65 23.71
N ASP A 49 17.05 20.57 23.05
CA ASP A 49 18.00 21.69 23.02
C ASP A 49 17.66 22.73 21.94
N GLY A 50 18.43 23.82 21.88
CA GLY A 50 18.22 24.89 20.90
C GLY A 50 18.42 24.47 19.44
N ASP A 51 19.08 23.33 19.20
CA ASP A 51 19.30 22.77 17.86
C ASP A 51 18.16 21.84 17.42
N GLY A 52 17.29 21.44 18.35
CA GLY A 52 16.15 20.56 18.12
C GLY A 52 16.46 19.08 18.38
N LEU A 53 17.49 18.76 19.17
CA LEU A 53 17.76 17.39 19.61
C LEU A 53 16.88 17.07 20.83
N LEU A 54 15.95 16.14 20.67
CA LEU A 54 15.22 15.51 21.76
C LEU A 54 16.08 14.41 22.39
N VAL A 55 16.37 14.54 23.69
CA VAL A 55 17.03 13.49 24.50
C VAL A 55 16.03 12.93 25.50
N ILE A 56 15.81 11.62 25.46
CA ILE A 56 15.00 10.88 26.44
C ILE A 56 15.94 10.11 27.36
N GLY A 57 15.97 10.49 28.63
CA GLY A 57 16.81 9.89 29.65
C GLY A 57 16.11 8.81 30.47
N LYS A 58 16.90 7.96 31.10
CA LYS A 58 16.40 6.94 32.03
C LYS A 58 15.99 7.54 33.39
N ASN A 59 15.00 6.92 34.03
CA ASN A 59 14.67 7.16 35.44
C ASN A 59 15.38 6.14 36.36
N GLN A 60 15.17 6.24 37.69
CA GLN A 60 15.78 5.32 38.66
C GLN A 60 15.29 3.87 38.50
N ASN A 61 14.04 3.69 38.08
CA ASN A 61 13.41 2.38 37.89
C ASN A 61 13.65 1.82 36.47
N HIS A 62 14.29 2.61 35.60
CA HIS A 62 14.43 2.43 34.16
C HIS A 62 13.12 2.28 33.37
N ASP A 63 11.95 2.56 33.94
CA ASP A 63 10.66 2.27 33.31
C ASP A 63 10.03 3.51 32.66
N LEU A 64 9.76 3.45 31.36
CA LEU A 64 8.84 4.33 30.65
C LEU A 64 7.50 3.58 30.52
N HIS A 65 6.53 3.98 31.36
CA HIS A 65 5.21 3.39 31.38
C HIS A 65 4.17 4.44 30.97
N LEU A 66 3.57 4.26 29.80
CA LEU A 66 2.38 5.03 29.44
C LEU A 66 1.16 4.39 30.09
N GLN A 67 0.66 4.99 31.14
CA GLN A 67 -0.69 4.71 31.63
C GLN A 67 -1.69 5.51 30.80
N LEU A 68 -2.73 4.83 30.33
CA LEU A 68 -4.04 5.47 30.18
C LEU A 68 -4.41 6.00 31.57
N GLU A 69 -4.60 7.32 31.72
CA GLU A 69 -5.13 7.82 32.99
C GLU A 69 -6.51 7.21 33.24
N LYS A 70 -6.84 7.05 34.53
CA LYS A 70 -8.13 6.52 35.00
C LYS A 70 -9.35 7.31 34.49
N ASP A 71 -9.13 8.50 33.94
CA ASP A 71 -10.17 9.43 33.51
C ASP A 71 -10.35 9.51 31.98
N GLY A 72 -9.62 8.68 31.21
CA GLY A 72 -9.82 8.54 29.77
C GLY A 72 -9.22 9.66 28.91
N GLU A 73 -8.48 10.61 29.49
CA GLU A 73 -7.62 11.51 28.72
C GLU A 73 -6.29 10.81 28.38
N LEU A 74 -5.96 10.79 27.09
CA LEU A 74 -4.67 10.31 26.61
C LEU A 74 -3.60 11.33 27.02
N LEU A 75 -2.73 10.98 27.97
CA LEU A 75 -1.44 11.65 28.13
C LEU A 75 -0.67 11.47 26.82
N GLY A 76 -0.75 12.49 25.95
CA GLY A 76 0.04 12.56 24.75
C GLY A 76 1.52 12.62 25.06
N TRP A 77 2.34 12.27 24.08
CA TRP A 77 3.78 12.39 24.20
C TRP A 77 4.17 13.87 24.31
N PRO A 78 4.79 14.32 25.41
CA PRO A 78 4.92 15.76 25.72
C PRO A 78 5.81 16.52 24.73
N TRP A 79 6.72 15.81 24.06
CA TRP A 79 7.57 16.40 23.03
C TRP A 79 6.85 16.63 21.70
N LEU A 80 5.64 16.09 21.49
CA LEU A 80 4.87 16.34 20.25
C LEU A 80 4.37 17.79 20.12
N ASP A 81 4.27 18.53 21.22
CA ASP A 81 4.04 19.98 21.20
C ASP A 81 5.14 20.75 20.44
N TYR A 82 6.30 20.12 20.28
CA TYR A 82 7.50 20.63 19.61
C TYR A 82 7.81 19.85 18.32
N ALA A 83 6.84 19.13 17.76
CA ALA A 83 7.04 18.28 16.58
C ALA A 83 7.61 19.01 15.36
N LEU A 84 7.33 20.32 15.24
CA LEU A 84 7.84 21.18 14.18
C LEU A 84 9.29 21.65 14.41
N ASP A 85 9.87 21.41 15.58
CA ASP A 85 11.19 21.90 15.97
C ASP A 85 12.21 20.77 16.15
N ILE A 86 11.74 19.54 16.42
CA ILE A 86 12.61 18.38 16.65
C ILE A 86 13.25 17.93 15.33
N LYS A 87 14.59 17.90 15.32
CA LYS A 87 15.42 17.50 14.18
C LYS A 87 16.15 16.17 14.39
N ALA A 88 16.33 15.77 15.64
CA ALA A 88 16.94 14.50 16.00
C ALA A 88 16.38 13.97 17.32
N VAL A 89 16.35 12.65 17.48
CA VAL A 89 15.94 11.99 18.73
C VAL A 89 17.06 11.06 19.18
N LYS A 90 17.38 11.09 20.47
CA LYS A 90 18.34 10.17 21.08
C LYS A 90 17.89 9.70 22.45
N THR A 91 18.20 8.45 22.76
CA THR A 91 18.04 7.88 24.11
C THR A 91 19.33 8.01 24.93
N GLN A 92 19.20 8.26 26.23
CA GLN A 92 20.32 8.35 27.17
C GLN A 92 20.16 7.31 28.28
N GLY A 93 20.84 6.18 28.10
CA GLY A 93 20.78 5.03 29.00
C GLY A 93 19.74 3.99 28.54
N LYS A 94 19.68 2.87 29.27
CA LYS A 94 18.69 1.82 29.02
C LYS A 94 17.36 2.21 29.67
N ILE A 95 16.29 2.18 28.88
CA ILE A 95 14.92 2.58 29.25
C ILE A 95 14.01 1.42 28.86
N LYS A 96 13.51 0.69 29.85
CA LYS A 96 12.49 -0.34 29.69
C LYS A 96 11.15 0.31 29.37
N VAL A 97 10.51 -0.12 28.30
CA VAL A 97 9.19 0.35 27.91
C VAL A 97 8.17 -0.75 28.18
N THR A 98 7.13 -0.43 28.94
CA THR A 98 6.14 -1.42 29.43
C THR A 98 4.71 -1.20 28.93
N GLY A 99 4.50 -0.19 28.08
CA GLY A 99 3.22 0.09 27.43
C GLY A 99 3.37 0.20 25.91
N PRO A 100 2.27 0.45 25.18
CA PRO A 100 2.33 0.80 23.76
C PRO A 100 3.30 1.95 23.49
N LEU A 101 4.03 1.92 22.37
CA LEU A 101 4.79 3.06 21.87
C LEU A 101 4.04 3.84 20.80
N ASP A 102 2.71 3.70 20.80
CA ASP A 102 1.86 4.21 19.75
C ASP A 102 2.02 5.72 19.61
N GLY A 103 2.28 6.18 18.40
CA GLY A 103 2.42 7.60 18.08
C GLY A 103 3.58 8.34 18.76
N ALA A 104 4.55 7.64 19.39
CA ALA A 104 5.63 8.27 20.18
C ALA A 104 6.39 9.36 19.44
N PHE A 105 6.59 9.21 18.14
CA PHE A 105 7.32 10.13 17.29
C PHE A 105 6.49 10.52 16.06
N ALA A 106 5.16 10.41 16.15
CA ALA A 106 4.24 10.76 15.08
C ALA A 106 4.39 12.24 14.68
N GLY A 107 4.49 12.50 13.38
CA GLY A 107 4.42 13.85 12.83
C GLY A 107 5.61 14.75 13.18
N LEU A 108 6.74 14.19 13.62
CA LEU A 108 8.00 14.93 13.75
C LEU A 108 8.52 15.28 12.34
N VAL A 109 7.94 16.29 11.70
CA VAL A 109 8.13 16.53 10.26
C VAL A 109 9.55 16.98 9.89
N LYS A 110 10.32 17.51 10.85
CA LYS A 110 11.73 17.94 10.65
C LYS A 110 12.76 16.94 11.17
N VAL A 111 12.34 15.80 11.74
CA VAL A 111 13.28 14.83 12.30
C VAL A 111 14.03 14.15 11.18
N LYS A 112 15.36 14.14 11.24
CA LYS A 112 16.22 13.48 10.26
C LYS A 112 16.76 12.15 10.75
N THR A 113 17.05 12.07 12.06
CA THR A 113 17.65 10.89 12.69
C THR A 113 16.97 10.56 14.00
N ILE A 114 16.73 9.29 14.24
CA ILE A 114 16.18 8.78 15.50
C ILE A 114 17.06 7.63 15.98
N ASP A 115 17.63 7.75 17.18
CA ASP A 115 18.40 6.70 17.85
C ASP A 115 17.65 6.25 19.13
N LEU A 116 16.93 5.15 19.03
CA LEU A 116 16.21 4.51 20.13
C LEU A 116 16.95 3.29 20.67
N SER A 117 18.27 3.25 20.52
CA SER A 117 19.04 2.09 20.95
C SER A 117 19.01 1.81 22.45
N GLY A 118 18.73 2.83 23.25
CA GLY A 118 18.51 2.73 24.68
C GLY A 118 17.15 2.10 25.06
N PHE A 119 16.19 1.95 24.15
CA PHE A 119 14.90 1.35 24.49
C PHE A 119 14.99 -0.18 24.57
N ASP A 120 14.49 -0.72 25.68
CA ASP A 120 14.14 -2.12 25.85
C ASP A 120 12.63 -2.27 25.66
N VAL A 121 12.23 -2.77 24.50
CA VAL A 121 10.84 -2.92 24.07
C VAL A 121 10.29 -4.34 24.31
N THR A 122 10.95 -5.13 25.15
CA THR A 122 10.57 -6.54 25.38
C THR A 122 9.14 -6.71 25.88
N GLU A 123 8.54 -5.72 26.56
CA GLU A 123 7.17 -5.76 27.07
C GLU A 123 6.18 -4.94 26.22
N VAL A 124 6.65 -4.33 25.13
CA VAL A 124 5.79 -3.52 24.25
C VAL A 124 4.89 -4.44 23.42
N ASN A 125 3.59 -4.13 23.41
CA ASN A 125 2.59 -4.89 22.67
C ASN A 125 2.11 -4.20 21.37
N SER A 126 2.42 -2.92 21.17
CA SER A 126 1.96 -2.13 20.03
C SER A 126 2.97 -1.04 19.67
N LEU A 127 3.19 -0.87 18.37
CA LEU A 127 4.04 0.16 17.75
C LEU A 127 3.23 1.00 16.73
N CYS A 128 1.92 1.06 16.88
CA CYS A 128 1.03 1.69 15.91
C CYS A 128 1.39 3.16 15.72
N GLU A 129 1.48 3.61 14.47
CA GLU A 129 1.68 5.01 14.12
C GLU A 129 2.96 5.66 14.71
N MET A 130 3.90 4.87 15.25
CA MET A 130 5.03 5.37 16.04
C MET A 130 5.86 6.46 15.33
N PHE A 131 6.05 6.35 14.02
CA PHE A 131 6.80 7.29 13.17
C PHE A 131 5.96 7.85 12.02
N ILE A 132 4.62 7.82 12.12
CA ILE A 132 3.75 8.25 11.03
C ILE A 132 4.06 9.69 10.60
N ASN A 133 4.18 9.94 9.30
CA ASN A 133 4.46 11.25 8.70
C ASN A 133 5.74 11.95 9.19
N CYS A 134 6.77 11.21 9.61
CA CYS A 134 8.12 11.77 9.75
C CYS A 134 8.76 11.97 8.36
N ILE A 135 8.33 13.02 7.66
CA ILE A 135 8.64 13.21 6.23
C ILE A 135 10.12 13.47 5.92
N GLU A 136 10.88 14.09 6.83
CA GLU A 136 12.32 14.32 6.69
C GLU A 136 13.19 13.20 7.27
N LEU A 137 12.60 12.13 7.81
CA LEU A 137 13.33 11.06 8.47
C LEU A 137 14.17 10.27 7.47
N GLU A 138 15.49 10.27 7.68
CA GLU A 138 16.47 9.62 6.80
C GLU A 138 17.00 8.32 7.42
N LYS A 139 17.12 8.25 8.76
CA LYS A 139 17.70 7.10 9.47
C LYS A 139 17.06 6.85 10.84
N ILE A 140 16.83 5.58 11.16
CA ILE A 140 16.35 5.11 12.45
C ILE A 140 17.26 3.98 12.96
N GLU A 141 17.68 4.05 14.22
CA GLU A 141 18.41 2.97 14.89
C GLU A 141 17.58 2.34 16.02
N PHE A 142 17.32 1.05 15.85
CA PHE A 142 16.46 0.18 16.66
C PHE A 142 16.55 -1.29 16.21
N SER A 143 17.63 -1.64 15.51
CA SER A 143 17.81 -2.95 14.87
C SER A 143 17.82 -4.11 15.87
N HIS A 144 18.30 -3.89 17.10
CA HIS A 144 18.39 -4.89 18.18
C HIS A 144 17.11 -5.07 19.01
N TRP A 145 16.01 -4.40 18.65
CA TRP A 145 14.77 -4.52 19.40
C TRP A 145 14.22 -5.95 19.42
N ASN A 146 13.80 -6.41 20.60
CA ASN A 146 13.06 -7.66 20.75
C ASN A 146 11.56 -7.39 20.73
N VAL A 147 10.95 -7.55 19.56
CA VAL A 147 9.51 -7.28 19.32
C VAL A 147 8.61 -8.51 19.47
N GLN A 148 9.07 -9.58 20.13
CA GLN A 148 8.31 -10.85 20.23
C GLN A 148 6.92 -10.76 20.88
N HIS A 149 6.65 -9.67 21.60
CA HIS A 149 5.37 -9.39 22.24
C HIS A 149 4.50 -8.38 21.49
N VAL A 150 5.04 -7.74 20.45
CA VAL A 150 4.29 -6.80 19.62
C VAL A 150 3.24 -7.54 18.80
N LYS A 151 2.00 -7.07 18.91
CA LYS A 151 0.83 -7.57 18.20
C LYS A 151 0.39 -6.65 17.07
N HIS A 152 0.62 -5.35 17.20
CA HIS A 152 0.14 -4.35 16.26
C HIS A 152 1.27 -3.43 15.79
N MET A 153 1.42 -3.29 14.47
CA MET A 153 2.40 -2.39 13.82
C MET A 153 1.73 -1.50 12.77
N ASP A 154 0.45 -1.21 12.96
CA ASP A 154 -0.39 -0.48 12.02
C ASP A 154 0.24 0.89 11.73
N ARG A 155 0.46 1.22 10.46
CA ARG A 155 0.97 2.53 10.00
C ARG A 155 2.28 3.00 10.65
N MET A 156 3.08 2.12 11.26
CA MET A 156 4.23 2.51 12.07
C MET A 156 5.20 3.45 11.35
N LEU A 157 5.47 3.24 10.05
CA LEU A 157 6.38 4.05 9.22
C LEU A 157 5.65 4.75 8.05
N LYS A 158 4.31 4.82 8.10
CA LYS A 158 3.52 5.42 7.03
C LYS A 158 3.93 6.88 6.81
N GLY A 159 4.27 7.24 5.57
CA GLY A 159 4.60 8.62 5.20
C GLY A 159 6.03 9.06 5.51
N CYS A 160 6.92 8.14 5.93
CA CYS A 160 8.36 8.39 6.02
C CYS A 160 8.99 8.45 4.61
N ILE A 161 8.65 9.49 3.84
CA ILE A 161 8.98 9.58 2.41
C ILE A 161 10.49 9.60 2.12
N ASN A 162 11.30 10.10 3.06
CA ASN A 162 12.75 10.21 2.91
C ASN A 162 13.54 9.02 3.46
N LEU A 163 12.89 8.08 4.16
CA LEU A 163 13.55 6.91 4.71
C LEU A 163 13.98 5.98 3.57
N SER A 164 15.28 5.74 3.47
CA SER A 164 15.87 4.98 2.35
C SER A 164 16.38 3.59 2.74
N GLU A 165 16.69 3.40 4.02
CA GLU A 165 17.15 2.13 4.60
C GLU A 165 16.54 1.95 5.99
N ILE A 166 16.32 0.69 6.35
CA ILE A 166 15.86 0.30 7.68
C ILE A 166 16.25 -1.17 7.91
N ASP A 167 16.74 -1.50 9.11
CA ASP A 167 17.01 -2.87 9.50
C ASP A 167 15.98 -3.36 10.52
N VAL A 168 15.13 -4.27 10.05
CA VAL A 168 14.13 -5.02 10.83
C VAL A 168 14.27 -6.53 10.62
N SER A 169 15.43 -6.97 10.11
CA SER A 169 15.66 -8.35 9.67
C SER A 169 15.68 -9.34 10.84
N GLN A 170 16.06 -8.88 12.04
CA GLN A 170 16.19 -9.71 13.25
C GLN A 170 14.95 -9.70 14.14
N TRP A 171 13.88 -9.03 13.71
CA TRP A 171 12.65 -8.92 14.49
C TRP A 171 11.89 -10.25 14.53
N LYS A 172 11.59 -10.72 15.74
CA LYS A 172 10.75 -11.90 15.96
C LYS A 172 9.29 -11.47 16.02
N THR A 173 8.52 -11.76 14.98
CA THR A 173 7.13 -11.28 14.83
C THR A 173 6.07 -12.36 15.10
N SER A 174 6.39 -13.43 15.83
CA SER A 174 5.49 -14.59 16.04
C SER A 174 4.16 -14.28 16.73
N ARG A 175 3.96 -13.07 17.26
CA ARG A 175 2.70 -12.60 17.85
C ARG A 175 2.03 -11.47 17.07
N LEU A 176 2.56 -11.09 15.91
CA LEU A 176 2.01 -10.03 15.08
C LEU A 176 0.63 -10.43 14.55
N GLU A 177 -0.38 -9.61 14.83
CA GLU A 177 -1.79 -9.80 14.48
C GLU A 177 -2.23 -8.84 13.37
N THR A 178 -1.69 -7.61 13.34
CA THR A 178 -2.02 -6.57 12.35
C THR A 178 -0.80 -5.75 11.92
N MET A 179 -0.75 -5.40 10.63
CA MET A 179 0.28 -4.54 10.04
C MET A 179 -0.20 -3.69 8.84
N PRO A 180 -1.47 -3.23 8.78
CA PRO A 180 -1.93 -2.42 7.66
C PRO A 180 -1.11 -1.13 7.52
N GLU A 181 -0.85 -0.74 6.27
CA GLU A 181 -0.16 0.50 5.91
C GLU A 181 1.25 0.69 6.53
N LEU A 182 1.88 -0.38 7.04
CA LEU A 182 3.15 -0.31 7.80
C LEU A 182 4.24 0.55 7.14
N PHE A 183 4.50 0.34 5.84
CA PHE A 183 5.47 1.11 5.05
C PHE A 183 4.81 2.01 4.00
N ARG A 184 3.52 2.32 4.14
CA ARG A 184 2.77 3.08 3.14
C ARG A 184 3.46 4.43 2.87
N ARG A 185 3.77 4.71 1.60
CA ARG A 185 4.45 5.93 1.12
C ARG A 185 5.89 6.11 1.65
N CYS A 186 6.60 5.03 2.03
CA CYS A 186 8.06 5.05 2.18
C CYS A 186 8.74 5.11 0.79
N ALA A 187 8.58 6.23 0.09
CA ALA A 187 8.85 6.34 -1.34
C ALA A 187 10.31 6.07 -1.74
N ARG A 188 11.27 6.34 -0.83
CA ARG A 188 12.70 6.13 -1.06
C ARG A 188 13.25 4.78 -0.61
N LEU A 189 12.44 3.96 0.06
CA LEU A 189 12.85 2.64 0.53
C LEU A 189 13.03 1.72 -0.67
N ALA A 190 14.27 1.31 -0.95
CA ALA A 190 14.61 0.49 -2.12
C ALA A 190 14.80 -1.00 -1.77
N HIS A 191 15.31 -1.26 -0.56
CA HIS A 191 15.61 -2.59 -0.05
C HIS A 191 15.01 -2.77 1.33
N LEU A 192 14.46 -3.95 1.58
CA LEU A 192 13.88 -4.33 2.86
C LEU A 192 13.97 -5.86 2.99
N ASP A 193 14.47 -6.34 4.12
CA ASP A 193 14.52 -7.78 4.40
C ASP A 193 13.48 -8.14 5.46
N LEU A 194 12.41 -8.81 5.03
CA LEU A 194 11.36 -9.35 5.88
C LEU A 194 11.35 -10.89 5.91
N SER A 195 12.44 -11.53 5.48
CA SER A 195 12.49 -12.99 5.30
C SER A 195 12.23 -13.79 6.57
N GLN A 196 12.58 -13.23 7.73
CA GLN A 196 12.43 -13.85 9.05
C GLN A 196 11.10 -13.51 9.76
N TRP A 197 10.22 -12.74 9.10
CA TRP A 197 8.94 -12.36 9.70
C TRP A 197 7.97 -13.54 9.70
N ASP A 198 7.50 -13.92 10.88
CA ASP A 198 6.37 -14.84 11.06
C ASP A 198 5.06 -14.04 10.95
N THR A 199 4.27 -14.34 9.93
CA THR A 199 2.98 -13.67 9.67
C THR A 199 1.78 -14.59 9.90
N ARG A 200 1.96 -15.76 10.52
CA ARG A 200 0.90 -16.79 10.63
C ARG A 200 -0.36 -16.36 11.39
N HIS A 201 -0.24 -15.31 12.21
CA HIS A 201 -1.32 -14.74 13.01
C HIS A 201 -1.86 -13.42 12.43
N VAL A 202 -1.24 -12.90 11.37
CA VAL A 202 -1.64 -11.64 10.74
C VAL A 202 -2.96 -11.83 10.00
N THR A 203 -3.90 -10.93 10.26
CA THR A 203 -5.23 -10.97 9.63
C THR A 203 -5.47 -9.84 8.62
N ASN A 204 -4.68 -8.75 8.70
CA ASN A 204 -4.79 -7.59 7.82
C ASN A 204 -3.41 -7.11 7.35
N MET A 205 -3.21 -7.11 6.02
CA MET A 205 -2.01 -6.66 5.33
C MET A 205 -2.32 -5.59 4.27
N SER A 206 -3.47 -4.92 4.38
CA SER A 206 -3.88 -3.89 3.43
C SER A 206 -2.85 -2.77 3.35
N SER A 207 -2.52 -2.35 2.13
CA SER A 207 -1.66 -1.20 1.84
C SER A 207 -0.25 -1.21 2.44
N VAL A 208 0.30 -2.34 2.89
CA VAL A 208 1.61 -2.40 3.60
C VAL A 208 2.71 -1.67 2.84
N PHE A 209 2.84 -1.89 1.53
CA PHE A 209 3.85 -1.24 0.69
C PHE A 209 3.29 -0.14 -0.22
N MET A 210 2.01 0.22 -0.11
CA MET A 210 1.36 1.16 -1.02
C MET A 210 2.19 2.45 -1.20
N GLY A 211 2.63 2.74 -2.42
CA GLY A 211 3.43 3.91 -2.76
C GLY A 211 4.91 3.85 -2.36
N CYS A 212 5.47 2.66 -2.11
CA CYS A 212 6.91 2.44 -2.02
C CYS A 212 7.52 2.44 -3.43
N LEU A 213 7.76 3.63 -3.98
CA LEU A 213 8.04 3.83 -5.40
C LEU A 213 9.32 3.12 -5.89
N LEU A 214 10.32 2.98 -5.02
CA LEU A 214 11.64 2.41 -5.33
C LEU A 214 11.84 0.97 -4.83
N LEU A 215 10.88 0.41 -4.09
CA LEU A 215 11.01 -0.92 -3.48
C LEU A 215 11.07 -2.00 -4.56
N GLN A 216 12.12 -2.83 -4.51
CA GLN A 216 12.35 -3.90 -5.49
C GLN A 216 11.83 -5.23 -5.00
N ASP A 217 12.47 -5.82 -3.97
CA ASP A 217 12.05 -7.09 -3.41
C ASP A 217 12.13 -7.04 -1.87
N PRO A 218 10.98 -7.06 -1.17
CA PRO A 218 10.93 -7.02 0.29
C PRO A 218 11.19 -8.37 0.99
N GLN A 219 11.56 -9.42 0.25
CA GLN A 219 11.85 -10.77 0.79
C GLN A 219 10.66 -11.41 1.54
N ILE A 220 9.49 -11.41 0.91
CA ILE A 220 8.20 -11.78 1.52
C ILE A 220 7.67 -13.17 1.12
N GLY A 221 8.47 -13.97 0.41
CA GLY A 221 8.09 -15.31 -0.03
C GLY A 221 7.74 -16.28 1.10
N SER A 222 8.21 -16.02 2.32
CA SER A 222 7.94 -16.81 3.53
C SER A 222 6.62 -16.48 4.23
N TRP A 223 5.90 -15.42 3.81
CA TRP A 223 4.67 -15.00 4.46
C TRP A 223 3.56 -16.06 4.38
N ASP A 224 2.95 -16.35 5.54
CA ASP A 224 1.77 -17.19 5.67
C ASP A 224 0.50 -16.34 5.59
N LEU A 225 -0.25 -16.46 4.48
CA LEU A 225 -1.47 -15.69 4.24
C LEU A 225 -2.76 -16.42 4.62
N ARG A 226 -2.67 -17.61 5.26
CA ARG A 226 -3.85 -18.46 5.53
C ARG A 226 -4.85 -17.84 6.49
N GLN A 227 -4.46 -16.82 7.26
CA GLN A 227 -5.35 -16.07 8.16
C GLN A 227 -5.72 -14.67 7.63
N VAL A 228 -5.08 -14.21 6.56
CA VAL A 228 -5.25 -12.86 6.05
C VAL A 228 -6.61 -12.71 5.37
N ARG A 229 -7.36 -11.68 5.75
CA ARG A 229 -8.67 -11.31 5.17
C ARG A 229 -8.54 -10.18 4.17
N ASP A 230 -7.59 -9.27 4.34
CA ASP A 230 -7.43 -8.09 3.50
C ASP A 230 -5.98 -7.93 3.02
N LEU A 231 -5.82 -8.01 1.70
CA LEU A 231 -4.58 -7.79 0.93
C LEU A 231 -4.72 -6.59 -0.02
N SER A 232 -5.79 -5.81 0.10
CA SER A 232 -6.06 -4.70 -0.81
C SER A 232 -4.89 -3.70 -0.83
N PHE A 233 -4.57 -3.20 -2.02
CA PHE A 233 -3.52 -2.21 -2.24
C PHE A 233 -2.11 -2.61 -1.77
N LEU A 234 -1.81 -3.90 -1.50
CA LEU A 234 -0.54 -4.33 -0.91
C LEU A 234 0.68 -3.72 -1.62
N PHE A 235 0.70 -3.75 -2.96
CA PHE A 235 1.76 -3.18 -3.80
C PHE A 235 1.30 -1.99 -4.64
N HIS A 236 0.12 -1.41 -4.38
CA HIS A 236 -0.42 -0.32 -5.20
C HIS A 236 0.60 0.84 -5.33
N LYS A 237 0.96 1.19 -6.57
CA LYS A 237 1.98 2.17 -6.97
C LYS A 237 3.41 1.85 -6.52
N CYS A 238 3.76 0.57 -6.40
CA CYS A 238 5.16 0.15 -6.24
C CYS A 238 5.80 -0.05 -7.61
N PHE A 239 6.23 1.05 -8.25
CA PHE A 239 6.68 1.03 -9.65
C PHE A 239 7.87 0.10 -9.92
N LYS A 240 8.72 -0.18 -8.93
CA LYS A 240 9.94 -0.99 -9.04
C LYS A 240 9.82 -2.41 -8.50
N ILE A 241 8.65 -2.82 -8.01
CA ILE A 241 8.48 -4.10 -7.33
C ILE A 241 8.69 -5.29 -8.28
N GLN A 242 9.42 -6.28 -7.80
CA GLN A 242 9.65 -7.61 -8.37
C GLN A 242 9.66 -8.61 -7.20
N PRO A 243 8.49 -8.93 -6.62
CA PRO A 243 8.43 -9.70 -5.40
C PRO A 243 8.72 -11.18 -5.66
N SER A 244 9.73 -11.74 -5.00
CA SER A 244 10.09 -13.16 -5.15
C SER A 244 9.35 -14.07 -4.16
N GLY A 245 9.09 -15.31 -4.56
CA GLY A 245 8.50 -16.35 -3.71
C GLY A 245 6.98 -16.26 -3.53
N ILE A 246 6.33 -15.20 -4.02
CA ILE A 246 4.89 -14.99 -3.87
C ILE A 246 4.05 -16.04 -4.61
N GLU A 247 4.62 -16.76 -5.57
CA GLU A 247 3.97 -17.87 -6.28
C GLU A 247 3.57 -19.02 -5.34
N ASN A 248 4.15 -19.09 -4.13
CA ASN A 248 3.86 -20.13 -3.13
C ASN A 248 2.89 -19.69 -2.03
N TRP A 249 2.39 -18.45 -2.08
CA TRP A 249 1.41 -17.97 -1.12
C TRP A 249 0.08 -18.73 -1.20
N ASN A 250 -0.65 -18.72 -0.09
CA ASN A 250 -1.98 -19.33 0.02
C ASN A 250 -2.98 -18.36 0.69
N PRO A 251 -3.58 -17.44 -0.07
CA PRO A 251 -4.55 -16.47 0.45
C PRO A 251 -5.97 -17.04 0.56
N CYS A 252 -6.12 -18.29 1.03
CA CYS A 252 -7.41 -19.01 1.01
C CYS A 252 -8.54 -18.32 1.80
N ARG A 253 -8.23 -17.40 2.70
CA ARG A 253 -9.20 -16.62 3.50
C ARG A 253 -9.31 -15.15 3.07
N ALA A 254 -8.56 -14.71 2.07
CA ALA A 254 -8.60 -13.33 1.61
C ALA A 254 -9.98 -13.02 1.02
N GLU A 255 -10.60 -11.97 1.54
CA GLU A 255 -11.88 -11.44 1.08
C GLU A 255 -11.68 -10.24 0.15
N ASN A 256 -10.58 -9.51 0.30
CA ASN A 256 -10.27 -8.32 -0.49
C ASN A 256 -8.84 -8.36 -1.04
N MET A 257 -8.73 -8.29 -2.36
CA MET A 257 -7.47 -8.17 -3.11
C MET A 257 -7.56 -7.05 -4.15
N SER A 258 -8.43 -6.07 -3.93
CA SER A 258 -8.59 -4.95 -4.85
C SER A 258 -7.30 -4.14 -4.98
N SER A 259 -6.98 -3.72 -6.20
CA SER A 259 -5.79 -2.92 -6.49
C SER A 259 -4.46 -3.51 -5.99
N LEU A 260 -4.37 -4.83 -5.83
CA LEU A 260 -3.22 -5.53 -5.24
C LEU A 260 -1.88 -5.12 -5.88
N PHE A 261 -1.83 -5.11 -7.21
CA PHE A 261 -0.69 -4.73 -8.05
C PHE A 261 -0.96 -3.49 -8.89
N TYR A 262 -1.90 -2.63 -8.49
CA TYR A 262 -2.21 -1.40 -9.24
C TYR A 262 -0.94 -0.58 -9.53
N ASP A 263 -0.70 -0.18 -10.78
CA ASP A 263 0.47 0.58 -11.22
C ASP A 263 1.84 -0.10 -10.92
N CYS A 264 1.91 -1.43 -10.84
CA CYS A 264 3.18 -2.16 -10.65
C CYS A 264 3.92 -2.37 -11.99
N ALA A 265 4.45 -1.29 -12.55
CA ALA A 265 5.01 -1.28 -13.90
C ALA A 265 6.28 -2.13 -14.12
N SER A 266 7.00 -2.59 -13.09
CA SER A 266 8.22 -3.42 -13.26
C SER A 266 7.96 -4.93 -13.31
N ILE A 267 6.72 -5.36 -13.04
CA ILE A 267 6.33 -6.76 -13.12
C ILE A 267 6.13 -7.14 -14.59
N THR A 268 6.86 -8.17 -15.06
CA THR A 268 6.73 -8.69 -16.43
C THR A 268 6.05 -10.05 -16.49
N LYS A 269 6.18 -10.88 -15.45
CA LYS A 269 5.58 -12.22 -15.38
C LYS A 269 5.11 -12.52 -13.96
N LEU A 270 3.95 -13.14 -13.83
CA LEU A 270 3.41 -13.62 -12.55
C LEU A 270 2.74 -14.98 -12.69
N ASP A 271 3.21 -15.96 -11.92
CA ASP A 271 2.53 -17.24 -11.74
C ASP A 271 1.81 -17.23 -10.40
N LEU A 272 0.49 -17.02 -10.42
CA LEU A 272 -0.36 -17.06 -9.23
C LEU A 272 -1.26 -18.31 -9.22
N SER A 273 -0.96 -19.32 -10.04
CA SER A 273 -1.79 -20.53 -10.25
C SER A 273 -1.99 -21.40 -9.00
N ARG A 274 -1.12 -21.23 -8.00
CA ARG A 274 -1.15 -21.97 -6.73
C ARG A 274 -1.97 -21.28 -5.65
N TRP A 275 -2.40 -20.05 -5.88
CA TRP A 275 -3.21 -19.30 -4.93
C TRP A 275 -4.61 -19.90 -4.85
N LYS A 276 -5.10 -20.06 -3.62
CA LYS A 276 -6.50 -20.39 -3.36
C LYS A 276 -7.24 -19.10 -3.03
N THR A 277 -8.35 -18.84 -3.70
CA THR A 277 -9.12 -17.58 -3.57
C THR A 277 -10.57 -17.82 -3.15
N ASP A 278 -10.83 -18.91 -2.44
CA ASP A 278 -12.19 -19.44 -2.16
C ASP A 278 -13.15 -18.48 -1.45
N HIS A 279 -12.66 -17.42 -0.82
CA HIS A 279 -13.45 -16.44 -0.04
C HIS A 279 -13.42 -15.03 -0.63
N LEU A 280 -12.85 -14.87 -1.84
CA LEU A 280 -12.63 -13.56 -2.43
C LEU A 280 -13.96 -12.89 -2.82
N LYS A 281 -14.13 -11.64 -2.40
CA LYS A 281 -15.32 -10.81 -2.65
C LYS A 281 -15.00 -9.56 -3.47
N LEU A 282 -13.80 -8.99 -3.31
CA LEU A 282 -13.39 -7.74 -3.95
C LEU A 282 -12.08 -7.93 -4.73
N LEU A 283 -12.10 -7.66 -6.04
CA LEU A 283 -10.94 -7.86 -6.93
C LEU A 283 -10.73 -6.70 -7.93
N TRP A 284 -11.44 -5.58 -7.79
CA TRP A 284 -11.39 -4.48 -8.77
C TRP A 284 -9.96 -3.92 -8.91
N SER A 285 -9.58 -3.62 -10.14
CA SER A 285 -8.28 -3.02 -10.52
C SER A 285 -7.03 -3.76 -10.02
N ALA A 286 -7.13 -5.05 -9.68
CA ALA A 286 -6.02 -5.77 -9.03
C ALA A 286 -4.71 -5.77 -9.83
N PHE A 287 -4.76 -5.71 -11.16
CA PHE A 287 -3.59 -5.64 -12.03
C PHE A 287 -3.57 -4.37 -12.90
N ASP A 288 -4.47 -3.42 -12.64
CA ASP A 288 -4.58 -2.19 -13.42
C ASP A 288 -3.24 -1.44 -13.45
N GLY A 289 -2.80 -0.95 -14.61
CA GLY A 289 -1.55 -0.20 -14.75
C GLY A 289 -0.27 -1.06 -14.65
N CYS A 290 -0.37 -2.40 -14.59
CA CYS A 290 0.76 -3.32 -14.79
C CYS A 290 1.20 -3.30 -16.27
N SER A 291 1.72 -2.16 -16.72
CA SER A 291 1.91 -1.85 -18.15
C SER A 291 2.93 -2.72 -18.88
N ASN A 292 3.88 -3.33 -18.15
CA ASN A 292 4.88 -4.25 -18.70
C ASN A 292 4.58 -5.73 -18.41
N LEU A 293 3.43 -6.08 -17.83
CA LEU A 293 3.06 -7.47 -17.55
C LEU A 293 2.79 -8.20 -18.87
N GLU A 294 3.63 -9.16 -19.23
CA GLU A 294 3.56 -9.95 -20.47
C GLU A 294 2.82 -11.27 -20.29
N TRP A 295 2.98 -11.91 -19.12
CA TRP A 295 2.42 -13.23 -18.82
C TRP A 295 1.86 -13.29 -17.41
N LEU A 296 0.63 -13.78 -17.28
CA LEU A 296 -0.04 -13.98 -16.00
C LEU A 296 -0.75 -15.34 -15.97
N SER A 297 -0.56 -16.12 -14.91
CA SER A 297 -1.43 -17.27 -14.62
C SER A 297 -2.27 -17.02 -13.38
N LEU A 298 -3.59 -17.15 -13.54
CA LEU A 298 -4.61 -17.19 -12.50
C LEU A 298 -5.31 -18.56 -12.49
N ALA A 299 -4.64 -19.60 -12.98
CA ALA A 299 -5.18 -20.94 -13.01
C ALA A 299 -5.64 -21.37 -11.61
N ASN A 300 -6.73 -22.13 -11.55
CA ASN A 300 -7.39 -22.63 -10.34
C ASN A 300 -7.93 -21.56 -9.38
N TRP A 301 -7.91 -20.27 -9.73
CA TRP A 301 -8.57 -19.27 -8.92
C TRP A 301 -10.08 -19.50 -8.94
N ASN A 302 -10.69 -19.38 -7.76
CA ASN A 302 -12.13 -19.35 -7.59
C ASN A 302 -12.57 -17.93 -7.27
N VAL A 303 -13.29 -17.28 -8.19
CA VAL A 303 -13.86 -15.94 -7.99
C VAL A 303 -15.38 -15.95 -8.04
N SER A 304 -16.01 -17.10 -7.82
CA SER A 304 -17.47 -17.26 -7.90
C SER A 304 -18.25 -16.40 -6.90
N GLN A 305 -17.58 -15.94 -5.83
CA GLN A 305 -18.16 -15.08 -4.79
C GLN A 305 -17.91 -13.58 -5.03
N VAL A 306 -17.17 -13.21 -6.08
CA VAL A 306 -16.94 -11.81 -6.45
C VAL A 306 -18.14 -11.32 -7.24
N GLU A 307 -18.75 -10.21 -6.83
CA GLU A 307 -19.80 -9.57 -7.62
C GLU A 307 -19.18 -8.94 -8.88
N PHE A 308 -19.91 -8.96 -10.01
CA PHE A 308 -19.37 -8.44 -11.28
C PHE A 308 -18.93 -6.96 -11.19
N ALA A 309 -19.63 -6.13 -10.41
CA ALA A 309 -19.26 -4.74 -10.18
C ALA A 309 -17.89 -4.58 -9.48
N ASP A 310 -17.48 -5.59 -8.73
CA ASP A 310 -16.21 -5.65 -7.99
C ASP A 310 -15.07 -6.30 -8.78
N MET A 311 -15.26 -6.53 -10.08
CA MET A 311 -14.19 -6.93 -11.02
C MET A 311 -13.81 -5.82 -12.01
N THR A 312 -14.28 -4.59 -11.77
CA THR A 312 -14.04 -3.45 -12.64
C THR A 312 -12.54 -3.12 -12.79
N ALA A 313 -12.15 -2.73 -14.00
CA ALA A 313 -10.79 -2.37 -14.42
C ALA A 313 -9.68 -3.36 -14.05
N LEU A 314 -10.01 -4.65 -13.81
CA LEU A 314 -9.08 -5.69 -13.36
C LEU A 314 -7.74 -5.70 -14.09
N PHE A 315 -7.75 -5.51 -15.41
CA PHE A 315 -6.56 -5.50 -16.28
C PHE A 315 -6.42 -4.22 -17.09
N ARG A 316 -7.08 -3.13 -16.67
CA ARG A 316 -6.96 -1.83 -17.35
C ARG A 316 -5.48 -1.43 -17.45
N CYS A 317 -5.08 -0.81 -18.55
CA CYS A 317 -3.69 -0.40 -18.79
C CYS A 317 -2.61 -1.51 -18.74
N CYS A 318 -2.96 -2.81 -18.80
CA CYS A 318 -2.01 -3.93 -18.98
C CYS A 318 -1.54 -4.05 -20.44
N PHE A 319 -0.86 -3.02 -20.96
CA PHE A 319 -0.59 -2.88 -22.40
C PHE A 319 0.33 -3.97 -23.00
N ALA A 320 1.15 -4.63 -22.18
CA ALA A 320 2.06 -5.67 -22.63
C ALA A 320 1.50 -7.11 -22.53
N LEU A 321 0.28 -7.31 -22.01
CA LEU A 321 -0.22 -8.64 -21.65
C LEU A 321 -0.52 -9.49 -22.90
N GLN A 322 0.33 -10.49 -23.12
CA GLN A 322 0.27 -11.39 -24.27
C GLN A 322 -0.37 -12.74 -23.94
N SER A 323 -0.21 -13.21 -22.71
CA SER A 323 -0.68 -14.52 -22.27
C SER A 323 -1.33 -14.45 -20.89
N LEU A 324 -2.55 -14.95 -20.82
CA LEU A 324 -3.31 -15.13 -19.59
C LEU A 324 -3.68 -16.62 -19.49
N ASP A 325 -3.34 -17.25 -18.37
CA ASP A 325 -3.74 -18.63 -18.09
C ASP A 325 -4.85 -18.67 -17.05
N LEU A 326 -6.00 -19.22 -17.44
CA LEU A 326 -7.21 -19.38 -16.61
C LEU A 326 -7.64 -20.85 -16.50
N ALA A 327 -6.72 -21.80 -16.68
CA ALA A 327 -7.05 -23.21 -16.54
C ALA A 327 -7.66 -23.49 -15.15
N GLY A 328 -8.86 -24.10 -15.10
CA GLY A 328 -9.56 -24.38 -13.84
C GLY A 328 -10.09 -23.13 -13.10
N TRP A 329 -10.05 -21.95 -13.73
CA TRP A 329 -10.60 -20.72 -13.16
C TRP A 329 -12.12 -20.79 -13.04
N THR A 330 -12.67 -20.44 -11.88
CA THR A 330 -14.13 -20.41 -11.64
C THR A 330 -14.65 -18.97 -11.70
N PRO A 331 -15.45 -18.61 -12.73
CA PRO A 331 -15.95 -17.24 -12.92
C PRO A 331 -16.90 -16.75 -11.82
N PRO A 332 -17.09 -15.42 -11.70
CA PRO A 332 -18.18 -14.85 -10.90
C PRO A 332 -19.55 -15.25 -11.50
N ALA A 333 -20.61 -15.07 -10.71
CA ALA A 333 -21.96 -15.13 -11.26
C ALA A 333 -22.18 -13.95 -12.22
N TRP A 334 -22.32 -14.23 -13.52
CA TRP A 334 -22.58 -13.21 -14.56
C TRP A 334 -24.04 -12.72 -14.50
N PRO A 335 -24.33 -11.49 -14.05
CA PRO A 335 -25.69 -10.98 -13.98
C PRO A 335 -26.35 -10.95 -15.36
N ASP A 336 -27.67 -11.11 -15.44
CA ASP A 336 -28.41 -11.03 -16.71
C ASP A 336 -28.43 -9.60 -17.30
N SER A 337 -28.22 -8.59 -16.46
CA SER A 337 -28.11 -7.19 -16.85
C SER A 337 -26.78 -6.82 -17.51
N VAL A 338 -25.76 -7.67 -17.37
CA VAL A 338 -24.42 -7.40 -17.91
C VAL A 338 -24.34 -7.97 -19.32
N GLN A 339 -24.36 -7.07 -20.30
CA GLN A 339 -24.15 -7.39 -21.71
C GLN A 339 -22.77 -6.93 -22.21
N ASP A 340 -22.02 -6.17 -21.41
CA ASP A 340 -20.73 -5.57 -21.79
C ASP A 340 -19.58 -6.02 -20.87
N PHE A 341 -18.47 -6.47 -21.47
CA PHE A 341 -17.22 -6.86 -20.80
C PHE A 341 -16.24 -5.71 -20.59
N GLY A 342 -16.53 -4.54 -21.19
CA GLY A 342 -15.69 -3.37 -21.14
C GLY A 342 -15.29 -3.02 -19.72
N SER A 343 -16.17 -3.22 -18.75
CA SER A 343 -15.92 -2.91 -17.34
C SER A 343 -14.71 -3.63 -16.73
N LEU A 344 -14.29 -4.82 -17.21
CA LEU A 344 -13.05 -5.47 -16.74
C LEU A 344 -11.78 -4.72 -17.19
N TRP A 345 -11.91 -3.83 -18.17
CA TRP A 345 -10.83 -3.11 -18.84
C TRP A 345 -11.03 -1.57 -18.81
N THR A 346 -12.19 -1.08 -18.36
CA THR A 346 -12.56 0.34 -18.27
C THR A 346 -13.26 0.64 -16.94
N GLU A 347 -13.09 1.87 -16.41
CA GLU A 347 -13.96 2.36 -15.34
C GLU A 347 -15.26 2.89 -15.95
N VAL A 348 -16.40 2.40 -15.48
CA VAL A 348 -17.76 2.69 -15.99
C VAL A 348 -18.24 4.10 -15.57
N SER A 349 -17.38 5.14 -15.58
CA SER A 349 -17.77 6.44 -14.99
C SER A 349 -17.31 7.71 -15.70
N LEU A 350 -16.74 7.65 -16.92
CA LEU A 350 -16.47 8.85 -17.72
C LEU A 350 -16.83 8.70 -19.21
N LEU A 351 -18.10 8.98 -19.47
CA LEU A 351 -18.71 9.69 -20.61
C LEU A 351 -18.85 9.01 -22.00
N PRO A 352 -20.00 9.27 -22.69
CA PRO A 352 -20.36 8.81 -24.04
C PRO A 352 -19.67 9.59 -25.18
N PHE A 353 -18.47 10.12 -24.96
CA PHE A 353 -17.74 10.92 -25.96
C PHE A 353 -16.25 10.61 -25.94
N ILE A 354 -15.92 9.34 -26.14
CA ILE A 354 -14.70 9.00 -26.87
C ILE A 354 -15.21 8.51 -28.23
N HIS A 355 -15.05 9.38 -29.22
CA HIS A 355 -15.19 9.11 -30.65
C HIS A 355 -13.84 8.70 -31.23
N CYS A 356 -13.89 7.92 -32.28
CA CYS A 356 -12.85 7.51 -33.18
C CYS A 356 -11.83 6.46 -32.68
N ASP A 357 -12.14 5.46 -31.87
CA ASP A 357 -12.91 4.24 -32.22
C ASP A 357 -12.32 3.56 -33.48
N ALA A 358 -11.64 2.43 -33.38
CA ALA A 358 -12.32 1.16 -33.18
C ALA A 358 -11.53 0.13 -32.36
N LEU A 359 -10.20 0.26 -32.23
CA LEU A 359 -9.32 -0.66 -31.52
C LEU A 359 -8.05 0.14 -31.25
N GLN A 360 -7.90 0.78 -30.09
CA GLN A 360 -6.59 1.20 -29.62
C GLN A 360 -6.17 0.12 -28.60
N ASN A 361 -5.90 -1.12 -28.98
CA ASN A 361 -5.33 -1.62 -30.24
C ASN A 361 -5.30 -3.16 -30.18
N ILE A 362 -6.44 -3.87 -30.15
CA ILE A 362 -6.40 -5.36 -30.06
C ILE A 362 -5.62 -5.84 -28.80
N ILE A 363 -5.40 -4.97 -27.79
CA ILE A 363 -4.20 -5.01 -26.92
C ILE A 363 -4.07 -6.28 -26.06
N CYS A 364 -5.11 -7.11 -25.97
CA CYS A 364 -5.04 -8.45 -25.41
C CYS A 364 -5.77 -9.51 -26.24
N SER A 365 -5.89 -9.41 -27.57
CA SER A 365 -6.78 -10.30 -28.34
C SER A 365 -6.54 -11.80 -28.13
N ARG A 366 -5.29 -12.24 -27.88
CA ARG A 366 -5.02 -13.61 -27.42
C ARG A 366 -5.23 -13.79 -25.91
N ALA A 367 -4.76 -12.87 -25.08
CA ALA A 367 -4.93 -12.93 -23.63
C ALA A 367 -6.40 -12.83 -23.16
N LEU A 368 -7.31 -12.35 -24.02
CA LEU A 368 -8.76 -12.31 -23.80
C LEU A 368 -9.44 -13.63 -24.14
N LEU A 369 -8.87 -14.47 -25.03
CA LEU A 369 -9.51 -15.73 -25.45
C LEU A 369 -9.89 -16.62 -24.26
N PRO A 370 -9.01 -16.82 -23.25
CA PRO A 370 -9.36 -17.58 -22.06
C PRO A 370 -10.55 -17.00 -21.30
N LEU A 371 -10.62 -15.67 -21.11
CA LEU A 371 -11.75 -15.02 -20.44
C LEU A 371 -13.05 -15.22 -21.23
N LEU A 372 -13.02 -15.04 -22.55
CA LEU A 372 -14.18 -15.18 -23.42
C LEU A 372 -14.71 -16.62 -23.49
N GLN A 373 -13.86 -17.62 -23.24
CA GLN A 373 -14.28 -19.01 -23.14
C GLN A 373 -15.14 -19.27 -21.89
N THR A 374 -15.00 -18.45 -20.85
CA THR A 374 -15.74 -18.60 -19.58
C THR A 374 -17.18 -18.08 -19.64
N LEU A 375 -17.58 -17.47 -20.76
CA LEU A 375 -18.88 -16.82 -20.90
C LEU A 375 -20.01 -17.83 -21.10
N PRO A 376 -21.22 -17.57 -20.57
CA PRO A 376 -22.39 -18.40 -20.86
C PRO A 376 -22.77 -18.37 -22.34
N ASP A 377 -23.05 -19.55 -22.91
CA ASP A 377 -23.33 -19.75 -24.34
C ASP A 377 -24.70 -19.17 -24.78
N GLN A 378 -25.65 -19.05 -23.84
CA GLN A 378 -27.03 -18.62 -24.12
C GLN A 378 -27.23 -17.10 -24.14
N LYS A 379 -26.17 -16.30 -23.92
CA LYS A 379 -26.24 -14.83 -23.86
C LYS A 379 -25.68 -14.18 -25.13
N THR A 380 -26.22 -13.01 -25.48
CA THR A 380 -25.63 -12.09 -26.45
C THR A 380 -24.80 -11.03 -25.71
N TRP A 381 -23.69 -10.64 -26.32
CA TRP A 381 -22.67 -9.78 -25.74
C TRP A 381 -22.41 -8.60 -26.67
N GLN A 382 -22.28 -7.41 -26.09
CA GLN A 382 -22.14 -6.18 -26.84
C GLN A 382 -20.67 -5.76 -26.95
N ILE A 383 -20.22 -5.42 -28.15
CA ILE A 383 -18.98 -4.68 -28.41
C ILE A 383 -19.36 -3.44 -29.25
N GLY A 384 -19.18 -2.25 -28.69
CA GLY A 384 -19.64 -1.01 -29.31
C GLY A 384 -21.15 -1.06 -29.54
N ASP A 385 -21.60 -0.81 -30.77
CA ASP A 385 -23.02 -0.84 -31.14
C ASP A 385 -23.52 -2.23 -31.61
N HIS A 386 -22.66 -3.26 -31.57
CA HIS A 386 -22.96 -4.58 -32.12
C HIS A 386 -23.11 -5.66 -31.04
N GLN A 387 -24.11 -6.53 -31.19
CA GLN A 387 -24.32 -7.71 -30.34
C GLN A 387 -23.81 -8.98 -31.03
N TYR A 388 -23.11 -9.82 -30.28
CA TYR A 388 -22.49 -11.07 -30.71
C TYR A 388 -22.90 -12.21 -29.76
N GLY A 389 -23.25 -13.38 -30.29
CA GLY A 389 -23.22 -14.62 -29.49
C GLY A 389 -21.77 -15.01 -29.16
N LYS A 390 -21.55 -15.81 -28.10
CA LYS A 390 -20.21 -16.22 -27.66
C LYS A 390 -19.32 -16.77 -28.79
N SER A 391 -19.83 -17.66 -29.63
CA SER A 391 -19.07 -18.25 -30.74
C SER A 391 -18.62 -17.19 -31.76
N ALA A 392 -19.51 -16.27 -32.13
CA ALA A 392 -19.22 -15.19 -33.06
C ALA A 392 -18.18 -14.21 -32.48
N LEU A 393 -18.25 -13.96 -31.17
CA LEU A 393 -17.30 -13.12 -30.44
C LEU A 393 -15.89 -13.76 -30.41
N LEU A 394 -15.83 -15.05 -30.11
CA LEU A 394 -14.58 -15.82 -30.11
C LEU A 394 -13.93 -15.83 -31.49
N ASP A 395 -14.71 -16.04 -32.55
CA ASP A 395 -14.19 -16.06 -33.92
C ASP A 395 -13.78 -14.68 -34.41
N PHE A 396 -14.54 -13.64 -34.05
CA PHE A 396 -14.16 -12.25 -34.30
C PHE A 396 -12.78 -11.95 -33.69
N ILE A 397 -12.57 -12.31 -32.43
CA ILE A 397 -11.31 -12.02 -31.74
C ILE A 397 -10.16 -12.87 -32.29
N LYS A 398 -10.36 -14.17 -32.55
CA LYS A 398 -9.33 -15.01 -33.20
C LYS A 398 -8.89 -14.47 -34.56
N THR A 399 -9.84 -13.97 -35.36
CA THR A 399 -9.58 -13.47 -36.73
C THR A 399 -8.85 -12.14 -36.72
N HIS A 400 -9.07 -11.31 -35.69
CA HIS A 400 -8.46 -9.99 -35.56
C HIS A 400 -7.26 -9.97 -34.59
N ALA A 401 -6.81 -11.12 -34.07
CA ALA A 401 -5.80 -11.21 -33.00
C ALA A 401 -4.34 -10.86 -33.39
N GLY A 402 -4.12 -10.09 -34.45
CA GLY A 402 -2.79 -9.75 -34.95
C GLY A 402 -2.69 -8.51 -35.83
N LEU A 403 -3.75 -7.71 -35.98
CA LEU A 403 -3.70 -6.48 -36.79
C LEU A 403 -3.35 -5.27 -35.91
N VAL A 404 -2.07 -4.95 -35.81
CA VAL A 404 -1.63 -3.62 -35.35
C VAL A 404 -1.89 -2.63 -36.50
N VAL A 405 -2.90 -1.78 -36.38
CA VAL A 405 -3.10 -0.68 -37.34
C VAL A 405 -2.32 0.53 -36.83
N ILE A 406 -1.16 0.79 -37.44
CA ILE A 406 -0.41 2.04 -37.28
C ILE A 406 -0.98 3.02 -38.31
N GLY A 407 -1.62 4.09 -37.84
CA GLY A 407 -2.17 5.13 -38.72
C GLY A 407 -1.12 6.13 -39.22
N GLN A 408 -1.18 6.49 -40.51
CA GLN A 408 -0.94 7.86 -40.95
C GLN A 408 -2.04 8.32 -41.92
N ARG A 409 -2.37 9.60 -41.77
CA ARG A 409 -3.47 10.38 -42.37
C ARG A 409 -3.58 10.27 -43.90
N GLY A 410 -4.81 10.28 -44.41
CA GLY A 410 -5.10 10.86 -45.72
C GLY A 410 -6.37 10.38 -46.44
N ALA A 411 -7.43 11.17 -46.32
CA ALA A 411 -8.50 11.43 -47.30
C ALA A 411 -9.35 10.26 -47.86
N PHE A 412 -10.66 10.34 -47.58
CA PHE A 412 -11.73 9.72 -48.38
C PHE A 412 -11.78 10.32 -49.80
N ALA A 413 -11.85 9.45 -50.81
CA ALA A 413 -12.68 9.64 -52.01
C ALA A 413 -12.93 8.29 -52.73
N ARG A 414 -14.24 7.98 -52.92
CA ARG A 414 -14.97 7.20 -53.96
C ARG A 414 -14.16 6.32 -54.96
N GLU A 415 -14.60 5.14 -55.42
CA GLU A 415 -15.90 4.79 -56.02
C GLU A 415 -15.97 3.25 -56.30
N ASP A 416 -17.19 2.70 -56.41
CA ASP A 416 -17.51 1.29 -56.69
C ASP A 416 -17.25 0.93 -58.17
N PRO A 417 -16.50 -0.15 -58.50
CA PRO A 417 -16.14 -0.46 -59.89
C PRO A 417 -17.20 -1.27 -60.67
N ARG A 418 -18.48 -1.25 -60.29
CA ARG A 418 -19.52 -2.11 -60.92
C ARG A 418 -20.63 -1.42 -61.70
N ASN A 419 -20.43 -0.16 -62.13
CA ASN A 419 -21.26 0.43 -63.18
C ASN A 419 -20.38 1.20 -64.18
N ALA A 420 -19.81 0.47 -65.13
CA ALA A 420 -19.26 1.02 -66.37
C ALA A 420 -19.44 0.01 -67.51
N SER A 421 -20.66 -0.02 -68.07
CA SER A 421 -20.93 -0.29 -69.49
C SER A 421 -22.34 0.18 -69.81
#